data_AF-A0A4P6L592-F1
#
_entry.id   AF-A0A4P6L592-F1
#
_cell.length_a   1.000
_cell.length_b   1.000
_cell.length_c   1.000
_cell.angle_alpha   90.00
_cell.angle_beta   90.00
_cell.angle_gamma   90.00
#
_symmetry.space_group_name_H-M   'P 1'
#
loop_
_entity.id
_entity.type
_entity.pdbx_description
1 polymer ?
#
loop_
_entity_poly.entity_id
_entity_poly.type
_entity_poly.pdbx_seq_one_letter_code
_entity_poly.pdbx_strand_id
1 'polypeptide(L)'
;MPDRAALQVLHRCSGLVLAAFVCVHLVNHALLAVDADSAFAFMDVFRRLYRQPLVETLLLAAVLAQIATGPMLARCRPARAGRAGMLAAASGYYLLFFLLVHVTAVLWGRLGLGLDTDIGFAAAGLRAWPAIAFFVPYYFLAVAAVCVHAGLGIGRLFAVPPRTVAMVSGAAGALAGTAIVGGMLALP
;
A
#
# COMPACT_ATOMS: atom_id res chain seq x y z
N MET A 1 28.60 -0.28 3.55
CA MET A 1 27.25 -0.42 2.96
C MET A 1 26.99 -1.90 2.74
N PRO A 2 25.80 -2.43 3.05
CA PRO A 2 25.47 -3.83 2.75
C PRO A 2 25.57 -4.11 1.25
N ASP A 3 25.80 -5.38 0.90
CA ASP A 3 25.87 -5.80 -0.50
C ASP A 3 24.60 -5.39 -1.26
N ARG A 4 24.79 -4.74 -2.42
CA ARG A 4 23.70 -4.17 -3.21
C ARG A 4 22.79 -5.26 -3.77
N ALA A 5 23.35 -6.42 -4.15
CA ALA A 5 22.56 -7.52 -4.69
C ALA A 5 21.67 -8.12 -3.59
N ALA A 6 22.23 -8.38 -2.41
CA ALA A 6 21.47 -8.83 -1.25
C ALA A 6 20.32 -7.87 -0.88
N LEU A 7 20.58 -6.55 -0.85
CA LEU A 7 19.54 -5.53 -0.62
C LEU A 7 18.40 -5.61 -1.65
N GLN A 8 18.73 -5.80 -2.93
CA GLN A 8 17.73 -5.90 -3.99
C GLN A 8 16.90 -7.17 -3.87
N VAL A 9 17.52 -8.31 -3.53
CA VAL A 9 16.81 -9.57 -3.31
C VAL A 9 15.84 -9.43 -2.14
N LEU A 10 16.32 -8.94 -1.00
CA LEU A 10 15.49 -8.73 0.18
C LEU A 10 14.30 -7.79 -0.11
N HIS A 11 14.56 -6.67 -0.79
CA HIS A 11 13.51 -5.71 -1.17
C HIS A 11 12.48 -6.32 -2.13
N ARG A 12 12.92 -7.14 -3.10
CA ARG A 12 11.99 -7.78 -4.05
C ARG A 12 11.16 -8.88 -3.37
N CYS A 13 11.79 -9.75 -2.60
CA CYS A 13 11.10 -10.85 -1.92
C CYS A 13 10.07 -10.32 -0.90
N SER A 14 10.46 -9.37 -0.06
CA SER A 14 9.51 -8.73 0.87
C SER A 14 8.42 -7.94 0.11
N GLY A 15 8.77 -7.28 -0.99
CA GLY A 15 7.82 -6.60 -1.86
C GLY A 15 6.79 -7.54 -2.47
N LEU A 16 7.17 -8.77 -2.86
CA LEU A 16 6.24 -9.78 -3.37
C LEU A 16 5.28 -10.29 -2.29
N VAL A 17 5.78 -10.53 -1.07
CA VAL A 17 4.95 -10.90 0.08
C VAL A 17 3.90 -9.81 0.34
N LEU A 18 4.32 -8.55 0.40
CA LEU A 18 3.40 -7.43 0.60
C LEU A 18 2.46 -7.24 -0.59
N ALA A 19 2.92 -7.41 -1.83
CA ALA A 19 2.06 -7.29 -3.00
C ALA A 19 0.90 -8.29 -2.95
N ALA A 20 1.16 -9.55 -2.57
CA ALA A 20 0.11 -10.55 -2.41
C ALA A 20 -0.94 -10.12 -1.37
N PHE A 21 -0.51 -9.64 -0.20
CA PHE A 21 -1.42 -9.14 0.82
C PHE A 21 -2.18 -7.89 0.36
N VAL A 22 -1.47 -6.89 -0.19
CA VAL A 22 -2.04 -5.61 -0.62
C VAL A 22 -3.07 -5.82 -1.73
N CYS A 23 -2.86 -6.74 -2.67
CA CYS A 23 -3.86 -7.06 -3.69
C CYS A 23 -5.20 -7.48 -3.06
N VAL A 24 -5.18 -8.44 -2.14
CA VAL A 24 -6.40 -8.90 -1.46
C VAL A 24 -6.99 -7.81 -0.54
N HIS A 25 -6.12 -7.05 0.13
CA HIS A 25 -6.50 -5.94 0.99
C HIS A 25 -7.21 -4.80 0.22
N LEU A 26 -6.72 -4.45 -0.97
CA LEU A 26 -7.36 -3.47 -1.82
C LEU A 26 -8.69 -3.98 -2.39
N VAL A 27 -8.80 -5.27 -2.72
CA VAL A 27 -10.08 -5.89 -3.11
C VAL A 27 -11.11 -5.75 -1.98
N ASN A 28 -10.72 -6.09 -0.74
CA ASN A 28 -11.58 -5.94 0.43
C ASN A 28 -12.12 -4.51 0.57
N HIS A 29 -11.27 -3.50 0.40
CA HIS A 29 -11.69 -2.10 0.45
C HIS A 29 -12.52 -1.67 -0.76
N ALA A 30 -12.23 -2.19 -1.96
CA ALA A 30 -12.98 -1.89 -3.16
C ALA A 30 -14.40 -2.47 -3.14
N LEU A 31 -14.66 -3.52 -2.34
CA LEU A 31 -16.01 -4.05 -2.15
C LEU A 31 -16.98 -3.01 -1.57
N LEU A 32 -16.49 -1.97 -0.88
CA LEU A 32 -17.34 -0.85 -0.44
C LEU A 32 -18.04 -0.10 -1.58
N ALA A 33 -17.51 -0.18 -2.81
CA ALA A 33 -18.16 0.38 -3.99
C ALA A 33 -19.36 -0.45 -4.47
N VAL A 34 -19.50 -1.69 -3.99
CA VAL A 34 -20.62 -2.58 -4.28
C VAL A 34 -21.65 -2.48 -3.16
N ASP A 35 -21.26 -2.88 -1.95
CA ASP A 35 -22.07 -2.78 -0.74
C ASP A 35 -21.19 -2.93 0.52
N ALA A 36 -21.62 -2.32 1.62
CA ALA A 36 -20.85 -2.33 2.87
C ALA A 36 -20.78 -3.73 3.50
N ASP A 37 -21.89 -4.46 3.52
CA ASP A 37 -22.01 -5.75 4.21
C ASP A 37 -21.03 -6.78 3.63
N SER A 38 -20.91 -6.84 2.30
CA SER A 38 -19.93 -7.68 1.59
C SER A 38 -18.49 -7.33 1.98
N ALA A 39 -18.17 -6.03 2.10
CA ALA A 39 -16.83 -5.59 2.49
C ALA A 39 -16.50 -6.00 3.94
N PHE A 40 -17.42 -5.82 4.88
CA PHE A 40 -17.22 -6.27 6.27
C PHE A 40 -17.16 -7.79 6.38
N ALA A 41 -18.06 -8.52 5.73
CA ALA A 41 -18.06 -9.98 5.72
C ALA A 41 -16.78 -10.57 5.11
N PHE A 42 -16.31 -10.00 4.00
CA PHE A 42 -15.03 -10.40 3.41
C PHE A 42 -13.87 -10.12 4.37
N MET A 43 -13.86 -8.94 4.98
CA MET A 43 -12.81 -8.56 5.93
C MET A 43 -12.74 -9.52 7.12
N ASP A 44 -13.88 -9.95 7.67
CA ASP A 44 -13.94 -10.89 8.80
C ASP A 44 -13.34 -12.25 8.45
N VAL A 45 -13.55 -12.74 7.23
CA VAL A 45 -12.91 -13.97 6.75
C VAL A 45 -11.42 -13.74 6.52
N PHE A 46 -11.06 -12.67 5.82
CA PHE A 46 -9.67 -12.37 5.46
C PHE A 46 -8.78 -12.19 6.70
N ARG A 47 -9.31 -11.55 7.75
CA ARG A 47 -8.65 -11.37 9.05
C ARG A 47 -8.25 -12.65 9.73
N ARG A 48 -9.02 -13.73 9.57
CA ARG A 48 -8.67 -15.05 10.12
C ARG A 48 -7.39 -15.60 9.53
N LEU A 49 -6.98 -15.14 8.35
CA LEU A 49 -5.74 -15.52 7.70
C LEU A 49 -4.60 -14.56 8.08
N TYR A 50 -4.74 -13.26 7.80
CA TYR A 50 -3.60 -12.34 7.94
C TYR A 50 -3.26 -11.95 9.37
N ARG A 51 -4.18 -12.16 10.34
CA ARG A 51 -3.92 -11.97 11.77
C ARG A 51 -3.42 -13.24 12.47
N GLN A 52 -3.16 -14.32 11.75
CA GLN A 52 -2.47 -15.47 12.35
C GLN A 52 -1.05 -15.03 12.75
N PRO A 53 -0.53 -15.42 13.93
CA PRO A 53 0.75 -14.91 14.44
C PRO A 53 1.91 -15.04 13.44
N LEU A 54 2.01 -16.18 12.76
CA LEU A 54 3.05 -16.41 11.75
C LEU A 54 2.89 -15.50 10.53
N VAL A 55 1.66 -15.36 10.01
CA VAL A 55 1.38 -14.54 8.82
C VAL A 55 1.58 -13.06 9.13
N GLU A 56 1.07 -12.60 10.26
CA GLU A 56 1.24 -11.23 10.70
C GLU A 56 2.72 -10.89 10.94
N THR A 57 3.47 -11.78 11.59
CA THR A 57 4.92 -11.59 11.80
C THR A 57 5.66 -11.49 10.46
N LEU A 58 5.31 -12.34 9.49
CA LEU A 58 5.91 -12.30 8.16
C LEU A 58 5.59 -10.98 7.44
N LEU A 59 4.35 -10.50 7.50
CA LEU A 59 3.94 -9.24 6.90
C LEU A 59 4.67 -8.05 7.55
N LEU A 60 4.73 -8.01 8.88
CA LEU A 60 5.45 -6.96 9.61
C LEU A 60 6.95 -6.98 9.32
N ALA A 61 7.57 -8.16 9.24
CA ALA A 61 8.97 -8.31 8.82
C ALA A 61 9.18 -7.79 7.39
N ALA A 62 8.24 -8.07 6.48
CA ALA A 62 8.30 -7.56 5.11
C ALA A 62 8.15 -6.03 5.05
N VAL A 63 7.27 -5.43 5.88
CA VAL A 63 7.15 -3.97 6.03
C VAL A 63 8.47 -3.37 6.51
N LEU A 64 9.07 -3.93 7.57
CA LEU A 64 10.36 -3.45 8.09
C LEU A 64 11.47 -3.55 7.03
N ALA A 65 11.49 -4.66 6.27
CA ALA A 65 12.43 -4.83 5.17
C ALA A 65 12.23 -3.75 4.09
N GLN A 66 11.00 -3.42 3.71
CA GLN A 66 10.72 -2.33 2.76
C GLN A 66 11.17 -0.96 3.29
N ILE A 67 10.85 -0.65 4.54
CA ILE A 67 11.22 0.61 5.20
C ILE A 67 12.73 0.79 5.23
N ALA A 68 13.48 -0.27 5.54
CA ALA A 68 14.93 -0.24 5.59
C ALA A 68 15.57 -0.17 4.19
N THR A 69 15.15 -1.05 3.27
CA THR A 69 15.81 -1.22 1.97
C THR A 69 15.42 -0.17 0.93
N GLY A 70 14.17 0.31 0.96
CA GLY A 70 13.63 1.25 -0.03
C GLY A 70 14.44 2.55 -0.16
N PRO A 71 14.66 3.30 0.93
CA PRO A 71 15.46 4.53 0.91
C PRO A 71 16.89 4.31 0.44
N MET A 72 17.51 3.20 0.86
CA MET A 72 18.88 2.84 0.47
C MET A 72 18.97 2.63 -1.05
N LEU A 73 18.04 1.85 -1.61
CA LEU A 73 17.99 1.59 -3.05
C LEU A 73 17.62 2.82 -3.87
N ALA A 74 16.73 3.68 -3.35
CA ALA A 74 16.36 4.94 -3.98
C ALA A 74 17.55 5.91 -4.07
N ARG A 75 18.39 6.00 -3.03
CA ARG A 75 19.61 6.83 -3.02
C ARG A 75 20.69 6.31 -3.98
N CYS A 76 20.79 4.99 -4.16
CA CYS A 76 21.73 4.36 -5.08
C CYS A 76 21.18 4.20 -6.52
N ARG A 77 20.10 4.90 -6.86
CA ARG A 77 19.49 4.83 -8.19
C ARG A 77 20.46 5.36 -9.26
N PRO A 78 20.70 4.63 -10.36
CA PRO A 78 21.57 5.13 -11.42
C PRO A 78 20.89 6.25 -12.22
N ALA A 79 21.67 7.22 -12.70
CA ALA A 79 21.20 8.35 -13.50
C ALA A 79 20.39 7.90 -14.73
N ARG A 80 20.85 6.82 -15.40
CA ARG A 80 20.19 6.19 -16.57
C ARG A 80 18.75 5.74 -16.34
N ALA A 81 18.29 5.63 -15.09
CA ALA A 81 16.89 5.30 -14.82
C ALA A 81 15.91 6.43 -15.18
N GLY A 82 16.41 7.66 -15.41
CA GLY A 82 15.63 8.79 -15.92
C GLY A 82 14.35 9.08 -15.13
N ARG A 83 13.30 9.52 -15.84
CA ARG A 83 11.99 9.89 -15.24
C ARG A 83 11.27 8.70 -14.60
N ALA A 84 11.37 7.51 -15.19
CA ALA A 84 10.76 6.30 -14.63
C ALA A 84 11.40 5.92 -13.29
N GLY A 85 12.72 6.06 -13.18
CA GLY A 85 13.45 5.87 -11.94
C GLY A 85 13.08 6.89 -10.87
N MET A 86 12.90 8.16 -11.25
CA MET A 86 12.40 9.20 -10.34
C MET A 86 10.99 8.90 -9.85
N LEU A 87 10.09 8.48 -10.74
CA LEU A 87 8.71 8.16 -10.39
C LEU A 87 8.63 6.93 -9.46
N ALA A 88 9.43 5.89 -9.71
CA ALA A 88 9.54 4.74 -8.81
C ALA A 88 10.07 5.13 -7.42
N ALA A 89 11.06 6.04 -7.36
CA ALA A 89 11.57 6.54 -6.09
C ALA A 89 10.55 7.42 -5.35
N ALA A 90 9.88 8.33 -6.05
CA ALA A 90 8.87 9.22 -5.47
C ALA A 90 7.67 8.44 -4.92
N SER A 91 7.12 7.52 -5.71
CA SER A 91 6.07 6.59 -5.23
C SER A 91 6.56 5.73 -4.07
N GLY A 92 7.80 5.24 -4.10
CA GLY A 92 8.39 4.47 -3.00
C GLY A 92 8.54 5.28 -1.71
N TYR A 93 8.96 6.54 -1.78
CA TYR A 93 9.02 7.42 -0.60
C TYR A 93 7.64 7.76 -0.05
N TYR A 94 6.64 7.92 -0.93
CA TYR A 94 5.26 8.07 -0.49
C TYR A 94 4.78 6.81 0.25
N LEU A 95 5.06 5.62 -0.29
CA LEU A 95 4.71 4.35 0.35
C LEU A 95 5.45 4.14 1.67
N LEU A 96 6.70 4.58 1.79
CA LEU A 96 7.42 4.60 3.06
C LEU A 96 6.65 5.43 4.11
N PHE A 97 6.28 6.65 3.77
CA PHE A 97 5.48 7.51 4.64
C PHE A 97 4.14 6.85 4.98
N PHE A 98 3.44 6.32 3.97
CA PHE A 98 2.17 5.63 4.16
C PHE A 98 2.30 4.46 5.13
N LEU A 99 3.26 3.56 4.92
CA LEU A 99 3.48 2.39 5.78
C LEU A 99 3.79 2.77 7.22
N LEU A 100 4.65 3.78 7.43
CA LEU A 100 4.98 4.27 8.78
C LEU A 100 3.74 4.76 9.52
N VAL A 101 2.88 5.54 8.87
CA VAL A 101 1.67 6.08 9.49
C VAL A 101 0.59 4.99 9.62
N HIS A 102 0.31 4.26 8.54
CA HIS A 102 -0.78 3.30 8.45
C HIS A 102 -0.57 2.12 9.39
N VAL A 103 0.60 1.47 9.33
CA VAL A 103 0.89 0.29 10.14
C VAL A 103 0.94 0.66 11.62
N THR A 104 1.52 1.81 11.96
CA THR A 104 1.52 2.30 13.34
C THR A 104 0.09 2.58 13.82
N ALA A 105 -0.76 3.21 13.00
CA ALA A 105 -2.14 3.51 13.38
C ALA A 105 -2.97 2.24 13.63
N VAL A 106 -2.87 1.23 12.75
CA VAL A 106 -3.65 -0.02 12.93
C VAL A 106 -3.09 -0.90 14.06
N LEU A 107 -1.79 -0.86 14.33
CA LEU A 107 -1.22 -1.56 15.49
C LEU A 107 -1.56 -0.84 16.79
N TRP A 108 -1.45 0.48 16.82
CA TRP A 108 -1.78 1.28 18.01
C TRP A 108 -3.28 1.23 18.33
N GLY A 109 -4.14 1.34 17.32
CA GLY A 109 -5.58 1.18 17.50
C GLY A 109 -5.92 -0.17 18.13
N ARG A 110 -5.32 -1.26 17.66
CA ARG A 110 -5.60 -2.60 18.15
C ARG A 110 -4.95 -2.91 19.50
N LEU A 111 -3.65 -2.69 19.62
CA LEU A 111 -2.85 -3.12 20.78
C LEU A 111 -2.84 -2.07 21.90
N GLY A 112 -2.88 -0.78 21.55
CA GLY A 112 -2.83 0.32 22.50
C GLY A 112 -4.22 0.77 22.98
N LEU A 113 -5.21 0.81 22.09
CA LEU A 113 -6.55 1.30 22.39
C LEU A 113 -7.62 0.20 22.49
N GLY A 114 -7.29 -1.05 22.16
CA GLY A 114 -8.25 -2.15 22.16
C GLY A 114 -9.37 -2.01 21.12
N LEU A 115 -9.21 -1.14 20.12
CA LEU A 115 -10.20 -0.90 19.07
C LEU A 115 -10.15 -2.00 18.03
N ASP A 116 -11.29 -2.28 17.42
CA ASP A 116 -11.28 -3.07 16.21
C ASP A 116 -10.83 -2.21 15.01
N THR A 117 -9.64 -2.49 14.48
CA THR A 117 -9.08 -1.73 13.35
C THR A 117 -9.62 -2.26 12.02
N ASP A 118 -10.92 -2.15 11.85
CA ASP A 118 -11.68 -2.57 10.69
C ASP A 118 -11.77 -1.47 9.61
N ILE A 119 -12.64 -1.67 8.63
CA ILE A 119 -12.95 -0.64 7.62
C ILE A 119 -13.55 0.61 8.29
N GLY A 120 -14.40 0.45 9.30
CA GLY A 120 -15.01 1.55 10.05
C GLY A 120 -13.97 2.43 10.75
N PHE A 121 -12.95 1.82 11.36
CA PHE A 121 -11.81 2.52 11.96
C PHE A 121 -11.08 3.40 10.95
N ALA A 122 -10.83 2.90 9.74
CA ALA A 122 -10.22 3.70 8.68
C ALA A 122 -11.17 4.82 8.20
N ALA A 123 -12.45 4.49 8.00
CA ALA A 123 -13.47 5.42 7.53
C ALA A 123 -13.75 6.58 8.50
N ALA A 124 -13.63 6.34 9.81
CA ALA A 124 -13.81 7.37 10.83
C ALA A 124 -12.89 8.58 10.59
N GLY A 125 -11.64 8.35 10.18
CA GLY A 125 -10.70 9.42 9.82
C GLY A 125 -11.10 10.20 8.57
N LEU A 126 -11.77 9.56 7.60
CA LEU A 126 -12.28 10.23 6.40
C LEU A 126 -13.58 11.00 6.65
N ARG A 127 -14.31 10.71 7.72
CA ARG A 127 -15.63 11.30 7.99
C ARG A 127 -15.62 12.38 9.07
N ALA A 128 -14.46 12.68 9.64
CA ALA A 128 -14.31 13.68 10.70
C ALA A 128 -13.56 14.93 10.22
N TRP A 129 -14.09 16.12 10.49
CA TRP A 129 -13.34 17.37 10.31
C TRP A 129 -12.45 17.63 11.55
N PRO A 130 -11.18 18.06 11.39
CA PRO A 130 -10.47 18.37 10.14
C PRO A 130 -9.72 17.18 9.50
N ALA A 131 -9.80 15.99 10.09
CA ALA A 131 -9.05 14.80 9.69
C ALA A 131 -9.24 14.40 8.21
N ILE A 132 -10.45 14.56 7.66
CA ILE A 132 -10.78 14.29 6.26
C ILE A 132 -9.82 14.96 5.26
N ALA A 133 -9.38 16.19 5.54
CA ALA A 133 -8.47 16.94 4.66
C ALA A 133 -7.09 16.29 4.54
N PHE A 134 -6.68 15.53 5.56
CA PHE A 134 -5.48 14.70 5.54
C PHE A 134 -5.77 13.32 4.94
N PHE A 135 -6.82 12.63 5.41
CA PHE A 135 -7.03 11.22 5.09
C PHE A 135 -7.49 10.95 3.64
N VAL A 136 -8.24 11.87 3.02
CA VAL A 136 -8.63 11.72 1.61
C VAL A 136 -7.41 11.66 0.68
N PRO A 137 -6.53 12.69 0.64
CA PRO A 137 -5.34 12.61 -0.19
C PRO A 137 -4.36 11.53 0.28
N TYR A 138 -4.32 11.22 1.59
CA TYR A 138 -3.47 10.17 2.14
C TYR A 138 -3.80 8.78 1.58
N TYR A 139 -5.06 8.35 1.63
CA TYR A 139 -5.43 7.04 1.11
C TYR A 139 -5.44 6.99 -0.41
N PHE A 140 -5.93 8.04 -1.07
CA PHE A 140 -5.94 8.11 -2.54
C PHE A 140 -4.53 7.98 -3.13
N LEU A 141 -3.58 8.78 -2.62
CA LEU A 141 -2.21 8.74 -3.13
C LEU A 141 -1.51 7.43 -2.77
N ALA A 142 -1.88 6.75 -1.68
CA ALA A 142 -1.33 5.44 -1.34
C ALA A 142 -1.67 4.38 -2.38
N VAL A 143 -2.94 4.33 -2.79
CA VAL A 143 -3.40 3.41 -3.84
C VAL A 143 -2.75 3.74 -5.18
N ALA A 144 -2.71 5.03 -5.56
CA ALA A 144 -2.01 5.45 -6.78
C ALA A 144 -0.51 5.12 -6.75
N ALA A 145 0.16 5.38 -5.62
CA ALA A 145 1.58 5.13 -5.46
C ALA A 145 1.92 3.65 -5.51
N VAL A 146 1.14 2.77 -4.86
CA VAL A 146 1.41 1.32 -4.89
C VAL A 146 1.25 0.74 -6.29
N CYS A 147 0.22 1.16 -7.03
CA CYS A 147 0.03 0.74 -8.41
C CYS A 147 1.19 1.20 -9.30
N VAL A 148 1.62 2.47 -9.21
CA VAL A 148 2.75 2.99 -9.98
C VAL A 148 4.07 2.31 -9.61
N HIS A 149 4.34 2.14 -8.31
CA HIS A 149 5.58 1.55 -7.81
C HIS A 149 5.71 0.08 -8.24
N ALA A 150 4.67 -0.72 -7.97
CA ALA A 150 4.62 -2.12 -8.36
C ALA A 150 4.59 -2.27 -9.88
N GLY A 151 3.79 -1.46 -10.58
CA GLY A 151 3.70 -1.45 -12.04
C GLY A 151 5.07 -1.24 -12.68
N LEU A 152 5.82 -0.21 -12.27
CA LEU A 152 7.18 0.05 -12.76
C LEU A 152 8.18 -1.05 -12.41
N GLY A 153 7.95 -1.81 -11.33
CA GLY A 153 8.73 -3.00 -11.00
C GLY A 153 8.41 -4.17 -11.95
N ILE A 154 7.14 -4.48 -12.13
CA ILE A 154 6.63 -5.58 -12.96
C ILE A 154 6.92 -5.33 -14.44
N GLY A 155 6.67 -4.12 -14.93
CA GLY A 155 6.88 -3.76 -16.34
C GLY A 155 8.33 -3.92 -16.79
N ARG A 156 9.30 -3.81 -15.86
CA ARG A 156 10.71 -4.12 -16.15
C ARG A 156 10.96 -5.60 -16.44
N LEU A 157 10.17 -6.51 -15.85
CA LEU A 157 10.28 -7.96 -16.09
C LEU A 157 9.80 -8.33 -17.49
N PHE A 158 8.83 -7.57 -18.02
CA PHE A 158 8.21 -7.81 -19.33
C PHE A 158 8.69 -6.83 -20.42
N ALA A 159 9.76 -6.07 -20.15
CA ALA A 159 10.32 -5.06 -21.07
C ALA A 159 9.29 -4.05 -21.62
N VAL A 160 8.23 -3.75 -20.86
CA VAL A 160 7.20 -2.79 -21.27
C VAL A 160 7.75 -1.36 -21.17
N PRO A 161 7.46 -0.46 -22.14
CA PRO A 161 7.93 0.92 -22.08
C PRO A 161 7.52 1.59 -20.76
N PRO A 162 8.46 2.20 -19.99
CA PRO A 162 8.16 2.71 -18.66
C PRO A 162 7.07 3.78 -18.62
N ARG A 163 6.92 4.56 -19.70
CA ARG A 163 5.83 5.54 -19.85
C ARG A 163 4.48 4.85 -19.92
N THR A 164 4.34 3.80 -20.72
CA THR A 164 3.11 3.01 -20.85
C THR A 164 2.74 2.38 -19.52
N VAL A 165 3.71 1.75 -18.85
CA VAL A 165 3.51 1.17 -17.53
C VAL A 165 2.99 2.21 -16.54
N ALA A 166 3.68 3.35 -16.43
CA ALA A 166 3.30 4.42 -15.50
C ALA A 166 1.90 4.97 -15.78
N MET A 167 1.51 5.14 -17.05
CA MET A 167 0.17 5.62 -17.42
C MET A 167 -0.91 4.60 -17.06
N VAL A 168 -0.73 3.33 -17.44
CA VAL A 168 -1.72 2.27 -17.19
C VAL A 168 -1.86 2.01 -15.69
N SER A 169 -0.75 1.82 -14.98
CA SER A 169 -0.79 1.58 -13.53
C SER A 169 -1.26 2.81 -12.76
N GLY A 170 -0.93 4.01 -13.21
CA GLY A 170 -1.40 5.26 -12.62
C GLY A 170 -2.91 5.43 -12.77
N ALA A 171 -3.45 5.16 -13.96
CA ALA A 171 -4.89 5.18 -14.22
C ALA A 171 -5.62 4.13 -13.37
N ALA A 172 -5.11 2.89 -13.33
CA ALA A 172 -5.66 1.83 -12.48
C ALA A 172 -5.66 2.23 -11.00
N GLY A 173 -4.56 2.80 -10.50
CA GLY A 173 -4.46 3.26 -9.11
C GLY A 173 -5.37 4.44 -8.80
N ALA A 174 -5.56 5.37 -9.74
CA ALA A 174 -6.50 6.48 -9.58
C ALA A 174 -7.95 5.99 -9.52
N LEU A 175 -8.36 5.09 -10.43
CA LEU A 175 -9.70 4.51 -10.43
C LEU A 175 -9.97 3.73 -9.14
N ALA A 176 -9.04 2.85 -8.73
CA ALA A 176 -9.15 2.10 -7.50
C ALA A 176 -9.16 3.02 -6.27
N GLY A 177 -8.31 4.04 -6.24
CA GLY A 177 -8.26 5.03 -5.16
C GLY A 177 -9.58 5.79 -5.02
N THR A 178 -10.17 6.23 -6.13
CA THR A 178 -11.49 6.88 -6.13
C THR A 178 -12.59 5.94 -5.64
N ALA A 179 -12.62 4.69 -6.11
CA ALA A 179 -13.62 3.71 -5.68
C ALA A 179 -13.52 3.42 -4.17
N ILE A 180 -12.31 3.20 -3.66
CA ILE A 180 -12.07 2.89 -2.24
C ILE A 180 -12.41 4.09 -1.35
N VAL A 181 -11.88 5.27 -1.66
CA VAL A 181 -12.11 6.48 -0.85
C VAL A 181 -13.58 6.89 -0.91
N GLY A 182 -14.19 6.83 -2.09
CA GLY A 182 -15.61 7.11 -2.27
C GLY A 182 -16.49 6.15 -1.48
N GLY A 183 -16.20 4.84 -1.54
CA GLY A 183 -16.92 3.82 -0.76
C GLY A 183 -16.81 4.06 0.75
N MET A 184 -15.61 4.40 1.25
CA MET A 184 -15.43 4.73 2.68
C MET A 184 -16.19 5.98 3.11
N LEU A 185 -16.27 7.00 2.25
CA LEU A 185 -17.03 8.24 2.52
C LEU A 185 -18.55 8.00 2.49
N ALA A 186 -19.00 7.02 1.71
CA ALA A 186 -20.41 6.67 1.56
C ALA A 186 -20.93 5.67 2.60
N LEU A 187 -20.08 5.22 3.53
CA LEU A 187 -20.51 4.36 4.64
C LEU A 187 -21.57 5.08 5.51
N PRO A 188 -22.62 4.37 5.94
CA PRO A 188 -23.68 4.94 6.79
C PRO A 188 -23.12 5.48 8.12
#